data_AF-A0A0H3DS59-F1
#
_entry.id   AF-A0A0H3DS59-F1
#
_cell.length_a   1.000
_cell.length_b   1.000
_cell.length_c   1.000
_cell.angle_alpha   90.00
_cell.angle_beta   90.00
_cell.angle_gamma   90.00
#
_symmetry.space_group_name_H-M   'P 1'
#
loop_
_entity.id
_entity.type
_entity.pdbx_description
1 polymer ?
#
loop_
_entity_poly.entity_id
_entity_poly.type
_entity_poly.pdbx_seq_one_letter_code
_entity_poly.pdbx_strand_id
1 'polypeptide(L)'
;MQRQFTVVRANQVWVTDITYIRTWQGWLYLAVVIDLFARNVVGWSMKPTLSRELALDALMMAVWRRKPDGEVIVHSDQGSQYGSDDWQRFCRANNLAPSMSRRGNCWDNAVAESFFSSLKKERIRKRIYKTRDLARADIFDYIEVFYNRARRHSHLGGVSPQAFERASS
;
A
#
# COMPACT_ATOMS: atom_id res chain seq x y z
N MET A 1 -5.50 -9.90 24.93
CA MET A 1 -4.74 -9.09 23.95
C MET A 1 -5.27 -9.34 22.53
N GLN A 2 -6.53 -9.02 22.29
CA GLN A 2 -7.23 -9.16 21.01
C GLN A 2 -8.21 -8.01 20.97
N ARG A 3 -8.05 -7.05 20.05
CA ARG A 3 -9.01 -5.98 19.67
C ARG A 3 -8.19 -4.79 19.17
N GLN A 4 -7.97 -4.70 17.85
CA GLN A 4 -7.85 -3.43 17.12
C GLN A 4 -7.62 -3.61 15.60
N PHE A 5 -7.38 -4.82 15.10
CA PHE A 5 -7.21 -5.06 13.65
C PHE A 5 -8.44 -5.56 12.90
N THR A 6 -9.57 -5.78 13.56
CA THR A 6 -10.78 -6.25 12.88
C THR A 6 -11.47 -5.06 12.22
N VAL A 7 -10.95 -4.68 11.06
CA VAL A 7 -11.69 -3.86 10.11
C VAL A 7 -12.77 -4.78 9.53
N VAL A 8 -14.03 -4.37 9.65
CA VAL A 8 -15.19 -5.25 9.37
C VAL A 8 -15.77 -5.06 7.97
N ARG A 9 -15.44 -3.94 7.32
CA ARG A 9 -15.83 -3.65 5.93
C ARG A 9 -14.68 -2.97 5.19
N ALA A 10 -14.71 -3.10 3.88
CA ALA A 10 -13.77 -2.41 3.01
C ALA A 10 -13.81 -0.89 3.19
N ASN A 11 -12.70 -0.21 2.86
CA ASN A 11 -12.57 1.24 2.88
C ASN A 11 -12.85 1.93 4.22
N GLN A 12 -12.65 1.27 5.37
CA GLN A 12 -12.61 1.98 6.66
C GLN A 12 -11.20 2.47 7.00
N VAL A 13 -10.21 1.64 6.72
CA VAL A 13 -8.83 1.90 7.10
C VAL A 13 -7.90 1.44 5.99
N TRP A 14 -7.09 2.37 5.50
CA TRP A 14 -6.01 2.12 4.58
C TRP A 14 -4.67 2.33 5.29
N VAL A 15 -3.68 1.51 4.96
CA VAL A 15 -2.28 1.73 5.36
C VAL A 15 -1.47 2.10 4.13
N THR A 16 -0.56 3.05 4.27
CA THR A 16 0.39 3.44 3.23
C THR A 16 1.81 3.47 3.76
N ASP A 17 2.73 3.05 2.90
CA ASP A 17 4.16 3.05 3.19
C ASP A 17 4.95 3.07 1.87
N ILE A 18 6.25 3.36 1.96
CA ILE A 18 7.17 3.43 0.84
C ILE A 18 8.31 2.43 1.02
N THR A 19 8.67 1.75 -0.06
CA THR A 19 9.91 0.99 -0.15
C THR A 19 10.72 1.38 -1.37
N TYR A 20 11.95 0.88 -1.45
CA TYR A 20 12.85 1.13 -2.56
C TYR A 20 13.40 -0.18 -3.13
N ILE A 21 13.57 -0.21 -4.45
CA ILE A 21 13.99 -1.35 -5.24
C ILE A 21 15.26 -0.97 -6.01
N ARG A 22 16.30 -1.80 -5.92
CA ARG A 22 17.56 -1.55 -6.62
C ARG A 22 17.42 -1.90 -8.11
N THR A 23 17.84 -0.98 -8.97
CA THR A 23 18.03 -1.19 -10.41
C THR A 23 19.42 -0.71 -10.81
N TRP A 24 19.92 -1.05 -12.00
CA TRP A 24 21.21 -0.53 -12.48
C TRP A 24 21.17 0.98 -12.76
N GLN A 25 19.99 1.55 -13.03
CA GLN A 25 19.82 2.99 -13.22
C GLN A 25 19.69 3.77 -11.89
N GLY A 26 19.79 3.10 -10.75
CA GLY A 26 19.60 3.66 -9.40
C GLY A 26 18.36 3.08 -8.71
N TRP A 27 17.84 3.80 -7.72
CA TRP A 27 16.67 3.37 -6.98
C TRP A 27 15.38 3.63 -7.76
N LEU A 28 14.43 2.70 -7.62
CA LEU A 28 13.02 2.90 -7.90
C LEU A 28 12.28 2.89 -6.57
N TYR A 29 11.57 3.96 -6.25
CA TYR A 29 10.74 4.05 -5.05
C TYR A 29 9.31 3.60 -5.38
N LEU A 30 8.70 2.85 -4.48
CA LEU A 30 7.34 2.32 -4.59
C LEU A 30 6.55 2.75 -3.36
N ALA A 31 5.51 3.55 -3.55
CA ALA A 31 4.46 3.74 -2.54
C ALA A 31 3.31 2.77 -2.80
N VAL A 32 2.71 2.25 -1.73
CA VAL A 32 1.47 1.46 -1.80
C VAL A 32 0.43 1.99 -0.83
N VAL A 33 -0.83 1.73 -1.13
CA VAL A 33 -1.99 1.93 -0.27
C VAL A 33 -2.74 0.60 -0.21
N ILE A 34 -2.89 0.06 1.00
CA ILE A 34 -3.47 -1.26 1.25
C ILE A 34 -4.74 -1.10 2.08
N ASP A 35 -5.84 -1.66 1.60
CA ASP A 35 -7.08 -1.79 2.38
C ASP A 35 -6.90 -2.87 3.45
N LEU A 36 -7.04 -2.50 4.72
CA LEU A 36 -6.81 -3.42 5.83
C LEU A 36 -7.85 -4.54 5.94
N PHE A 37 -9.05 -4.34 5.40
CA PHE A 37 -10.12 -5.35 5.43
C PHE A 37 -9.70 -6.62 4.68
N ALA A 38 -9.37 -6.48 3.40
CA ALA A 38 -9.07 -7.59 2.52
C ALA A 38 -7.57 -7.75 2.22
N ARG A 39 -6.70 -6.89 2.76
CA ARG A 39 -5.27 -6.81 2.42
C ARG A 39 -5.02 -6.50 0.94
N ASN A 40 -5.96 -5.87 0.27
CA ASN A 40 -5.89 -5.55 -1.15
C ASN A 40 -5.03 -4.30 -1.35
N VAL A 41 -4.06 -4.33 -2.28
CA VAL A 41 -3.34 -3.12 -2.68
C VAL A 41 -4.27 -2.33 -3.60
N VAL A 42 -4.84 -1.25 -3.06
CA VAL A 42 -5.87 -0.44 -3.74
C VAL A 42 -5.29 0.75 -4.50
N GLY A 43 -4.06 1.16 -4.19
CA GLY A 43 -3.32 2.17 -4.94
C GLY A 43 -1.81 1.98 -4.81
N TRP A 44 -1.05 2.45 -5.80
CA TRP A 44 0.40 2.39 -5.79
C TRP A 44 0.99 3.43 -6.75
N SER A 45 2.25 3.80 -6.54
CA SER A 45 2.98 4.70 -7.44
C SER A 45 4.47 4.36 -7.43
N MET A 46 5.15 4.61 -8.55
CA MET A 46 6.56 4.24 -8.74
C MET A 46 7.37 5.37 -9.39
N LYS A 47 8.32 5.96 -8.65
CA LYS A 47 9.12 7.11 -9.12
C LYS A 47 10.63 6.90 -8.90
N PRO A 48 11.49 7.57 -9.68
CA PRO A 48 12.94 7.49 -9.51
C PRO A 48 13.45 8.20 -8.24
N THR A 49 12.63 9.06 -7.62
CA THR A 49 12.96 9.87 -6.46
C THR A 49 11.93 9.70 -5.35
N LEU A 50 12.36 9.87 -4.10
CA LEU A 50 11.48 9.91 -2.93
C LEU A 50 10.82 11.30 -2.80
N SER A 51 9.88 11.62 -3.70
CA SER A 51 9.14 12.88 -3.67
C SER A 51 7.79 12.74 -2.96
N ARG A 52 7.20 13.86 -2.53
CA ARG A 52 5.83 13.90 -1.99
C ARG A 52 4.79 13.39 -3.00
N GLU A 53 5.01 13.61 -4.30
CA GLU A 53 4.08 13.14 -5.33
C GLU A 53 4.01 11.62 -5.38
N LEU A 54 5.06 10.90 -4.96
CA LEU A 54 5.02 9.44 -4.91
C LEU A 54 3.89 8.94 -4.01
N ALA A 55 3.75 9.51 -2.81
CA ALA A 55 2.71 9.15 -1.87
C ALA A 55 1.33 9.63 -2.34
N LEU A 56 1.25 10.89 -2.81
CA LEU A 56 0.00 11.48 -3.30
C LEU A 56 -0.57 10.73 -4.50
N ASP A 57 0.26 10.34 -5.47
CA ASP A 57 -0.20 9.60 -6.66
C ASP A 57 -0.76 8.22 -6.28
N ALA A 58 -0.13 7.54 -5.31
CA ALA A 58 -0.63 6.25 -4.83
C ALA A 58 -1.97 6.40 -4.12
N LEU A 59 -2.14 7.44 -3.29
CA LEU A 59 -3.38 7.73 -2.60
C LEU A 59 -4.48 8.19 -3.56
N MET A 60 -4.13 9.01 -4.55
CA MET A 60 -5.04 9.41 -5.63
C MET A 60 -5.54 8.19 -6.39
N MET A 61 -4.67 7.27 -6.78
CA MET A 61 -5.07 6.03 -7.42
C MET A 61 -6.06 5.23 -6.55
N ALA A 62 -5.80 5.12 -5.24
CA ALA A 62 -6.70 4.43 -4.32
C ALA A 62 -8.09 5.07 -4.27
N VAL A 63 -8.17 6.40 -4.09
CA VAL A 63 -9.45 7.13 -4.08
C VAL A 63 -10.21 6.92 -5.38
N TRP A 64 -9.56 7.07 -6.53
CA TRP A 64 -10.20 6.93 -7.83
C TRP A 64 -10.75 5.53 -8.10
N ARG A 65 -10.01 4.50 -7.68
CA ARG A 65 -10.42 3.09 -7.85
C ARG A 65 -11.52 2.69 -6.89
N ARG A 66 -11.47 3.18 -5.65
CA ARG A 66 -12.33 2.71 -4.56
C ARG A 66 -13.58 3.54 -4.35
N LYS A 67 -13.52 4.84 -4.67
CA LYS A 67 -14.62 5.81 -4.51
C LYS A 67 -15.36 5.61 -3.18
N PRO A 68 -14.66 5.71 -2.03
CA PRO A 68 -15.28 5.46 -0.73
C PRO A 68 -16.46 6.40 -0.51
N ASP A 69 -17.53 5.87 0.10
CA ASP A 69 -18.77 6.57 0.41
C ASP A 69 -18.77 7.19 1.82
N GLY A 70 -17.77 6.87 2.63
CA GLY A 70 -17.57 7.39 3.99
C GLY A 70 -16.13 7.83 4.24
N GLU A 71 -15.89 8.31 5.46
CA GLU A 71 -14.53 8.71 5.87
C GLU A 71 -13.62 7.48 5.95
N VAL A 72 -12.41 7.59 5.39
CA VAL A 72 -11.39 6.53 5.44
C VAL A 72 -10.20 6.99 6.26
N ILE A 73 -9.81 6.21 7.26
CA ILE A 73 -8.58 6.46 8.01
C ILE A 73 -7.39 6.04 7.15
N VAL A 74 -6.41 6.92 6.97
CA VAL A 74 -5.17 6.62 6.23
C VAL A 74 -4.00 6.61 7.19
N HIS A 75 -3.55 5.42 7.55
CA HIS A 75 -2.39 5.19 8.40
C HIS A 75 -1.09 5.28 7.60
N SER A 76 -0.15 6.06 8.08
CA SER A 76 1.20 6.22 7.51
C SER A 76 2.25 6.25 8.62
N ASP A 77 3.52 6.07 8.23
CA ASP A 77 4.64 6.37 9.13
C ASP A 77 4.83 7.89 9.30
N GLN A 78 5.87 8.30 10.04
CA GLN A 78 6.18 9.72 10.26
C GLN A 78 7.08 10.32 9.15
N GLY A 79 7.08 9.72 7.96
CA GLY A 79 7.82 10.22 6.81
C GLY A 79 7.37 11.64 6.43
N SER A 80 8.34 12.49 6.06
CA SER A 80 8.09 13.89 5.68
C SER A 80 7.06 14.06 4.55
N GLN A 81 6.89 13.05 3.70
CA GLN A 81 5.94 13.01 2.60
C GLN A 81 4.49 13.07 3.14
N TYR A 82 4.22 12.34 4.22
CA TYR A 82 2.91 12.25 4.88
C TYR A 82 2.64 13.45 5.81
N GLY A 83 3.69 14.15 6.24
CA GLY A 83 3.60 15.41 6.99
C GLY A 83 3.39 16.66 6.13
N SER A 84 3.39 16.53 4.80
CA SER A 84 3.33 17.68 3.90
C SER A 84 1.95 18.34 3.85
N ASP A 85 1.95 19.64 3.57
CA ASP A 85 0.73 20.44 3.48
C ASP A 85 -0.19 19.97 2.32
N ASP A 86 0.40 19.48 1.24
CA ASP A 86 -0.33 18.86 0.12
C ASP A 86 -1.02 17.56 0.53
N TRP A 87 -0.37 16.73 1.34
CA TRP A 87 -0.96 15.51 1.89
C TRP A 87 -2.20 15.84 2.72
N GLN A 88 -2.08 16.79 3.64
CA GLN A 88 -3.19 17.22 4.48
C GLN A 88 -4.34 17.80 3.66
N ARG A 89 -4.05 18.63 2.65
CA ARG A 89 -5.07 19.15 1.72
C ARG A 89 -5.76 18.03 0.95
N PHE A 90 -4.99 17.11 0.38
CA PHE A 90 -5.53 16.00 -0.40
C PHE A 90 -6.44 15.12 0.46
N CYS A 91 -6.01 14.78 1.68
CA CYS A 91 -6.81 14.00 2.61
C CYS A 91 -8.15 14.67 2.92
N ARG A 92 -8.13 15.96 3.30
CA ARG A 92 -9.37 16.71 3.57
C ARG A 92 -10.31 16.78 2.37
N ALA A 93 -9.78 17.01 1.17
CA ALA A 93 -10.58 17.11 -0.05
C ALA A 93 -11.26 15.79 -0.46
N ASN A 94 -10.76 14.64 0.03
CA ASN A 94 -11.25 13.32 -0.33
C ASN A 94 -11.85 12.55 0.86
N ASN A 95 -12.24 13.26 1.93
CA ASN A 95 -12.82 12.67 3.14
C ASN A 95 -11.93 11.56 3.75
N LEU A 96 -10.63 11.82 3.81
CA LEU A 96 -9.65 10.91 4.41
C LEU A 96 -9.14 11.52 5.72
N ALA A 97 -9.07 10.70 6.76
CA ALA A 97 -8.53 11.05 8.06
C ALA A 97 -7.09 10.54 8.19
N PRO A 98 -6.05 11.39 7.99
CA PRO A 98 -4.67 10.94 8.11
C PRO A 98 -4.34 10.65 9.57
N SER A 99 -3.71 9.49 9.81
CA SER A 99 -3.24 9.09 11.12
C SER A 99 -1.79 8.63 11.01
N MET A 100 -0.88 9.24 11.76
CA MET A 100 0.52 8.82 11.77
C MET A 100 0.78 7.87 12.95
N SER A 101 1.55 6.82 12.71
CA SER A 101 1.99 5.93 13.78
C SER A 101 2.83 6.71 14.80
N ARG A 102 2.68 6.38 16.09
CA ARG A 102 3.59 6.90 17.14
C ARG A 102 4.92 6.19 17.00
N ARG A 103 6.04 6.88 17.25
CA ARG A 103 7.36 6.23 17.41
C ARG A 103 7.22 5.07 18.42
N GLY A 104 7.47 3.84 17.97
CA GLY A 104 7.36 2.63 18.78
C GLY A 104 6.07 1.81 18.61
N ASN A 105 5.07 2.28 17.85
CA ASN A 105 3.87 1.51 17.52
C ASN A 105 4.05 0.78 16.18
N CYS A 106 4.86 -0.28 16.19
CA CYS A 106 5.20 -1.14 15.05
C CYS A 106 3.97 -1.78 14.36
N TRP A 107 2.84 -1.82 15.07
CA TRP A 107 1.63 -2.54 14.67
C TRP A 107 0.89 -1.90 13.49
N ASP A 108 0.87 -0.57 13.39
CA ASP A 108 0.06 0.15 12.39
C ASP A 108 0.64 -0.02 10.97
N ASN A 109 1.96 -0.20 10.83
CA ASN A 109 2.63 -0.37 9.55
C ASN A 109 2.92 -1.83 9.16
N ALA A 110 2.69 -2.77 10.09
CA ALA A 110 3.07 -4.19 9.92
C ALA A 110 2.49 -4.85 8.65
N VAL A 111 1.34 -4.38 8.18
CA VAL A 111 0.67 -4.92 6.98
C VAL A 111 1.39 -4.50 5.70
N ALA A 112 1.78 -3.23 5.60
CA ALA A 112 2.63 -2.72 4.53
C ALA A 112 4.01 -3.38 4.55
N GLU A 113 4.63 -3.51 5.72
CA GLU A 113 5.90 -4.21 5.88
C GLU A 113 5.82 -5.68 5.45
N SER A 114 4.75 -6.37 5.83
CA SER A 114 4.49 -7.75 5.41
C SER A 114 4.29 -7.86 3.90
N PHE A 115 3.61 -6.89 3.28
CA PHE A 115 3.49 -6.80 1.82
C PHE A 115 4.87 -6.66 1.17
N PHE A 116 5.68 -5.70 1.62
CA PHE A 116 7.01 -5.49 1.06
C PHE A 116 7.96 -6.66 1.26
N SER A 117 7.89 -7.33 2.40
CA SER A 117 8.64 -8.57 2.66
C SER A 117 8.25 -9.66 1.66
N SER A 118 6.96 -9.82 1.39
CA SER A 118 6.44 -10.78 0.42
C SER A 118 6.89 -10.44 -1.00
N LEU A 119 6.70 -9.20 -1.45
CA LEU A 119 7.16 -8.70 -2.75
C LEU A 119 8.66 -8.94 -2.93
N LYS A 120 9.46 -8.58 -1.92
CA LYS A 120 10.91 -8.75 -1.96
C LYS A 120 11.29 -10.23 -2.04
N LYS A 121 10.66 -11.09 -1.25
CA LYS A 121 10.96 -12.54 -1.24
C LYS A 121 10.55 -13.23 -2.54
N GLU A 122 9.35 -12.93 -3.04
CA GLU A 122 8.70 -13.65 -4.14
C GLU A 122 9.13 -13.15 -5.51
N ARG A 123 9.57 -11.89 -5.62
CA ARG A 123 10.01 -11.28 -6.89
C ARG A 123 11.45 -10.77 -6.84
N ILE A 124 11.83 -9.94 -5.86
CA ILE A 124 13.02 -9.07 -5.99
C ILE A 124 14.34 -9.72 -5.50
N ARG A 125 14.34 -10.57 -4.47
CA ARG A 125 15.53 -10.96 -3.68
C ARG A 125 16.71 -11.49 -4.49
N LYS A 126 16.46 -12.11 -5.65
CA LYS A 126 17.49 -12.72 -6.50
C LYS A 126 17.70 -11.99 -7.83
N ARG A 127 17.24 -10.75 -7.96
CA ARG A 127 17.37 -9.96 -9.19
C ARG A 127 17.71 -8.50 -8.91
N ILE A 128 18.51 -7.92 -9.78
CA ILE A 128 18.65 -6.46 -9.90
C ILE A 128 18.23 -6.11 -11.32
N TYR A 129 17.24 -5.23 -11.45
CA TYR A 129 16.69 -4.90 -12.77
C TYR A 129 17.67 -4.02 -13.55
N LYS A 130 17.80 -4.27 -14.86
CA LYS A 130 18.63 -3.44 -15.75
C LYS A 130 18.10 -2.01 -15.86
N THR A 131 16.77 -1.85 -15.89
CA THR A 131 16.11 -0.54 -16.00
C THR A 131 15.01 -0.38 -14.97
N ARG A 132 14.64 0.88 -14.69
CA ARG A 132 13.47 1.18 -13.85
C ARG A 132 12.17 0.69 -14.49
N ASP A 133 12.06 0.70 -15.81
CA ASP A 133 10.84 0.26 -16.49
C ASP A 133 10.62 -1.24 -16.40
N LEU A 134 11.69 -2.04 -16.45
CA LEU A 134 11.60 -3.48 -16.17
C LEU A 134 11.13 -3.75 -14.74
N ALA A 135 11.64 -2.98 -13.77
CA ALA A 135 11.19 -3.07 -12.38
C ALA A 135 9.71 -2.66 -12.24
N ARG A 136 9.29 -1.58 -12.91
CA ARG A 136 7.90 -1.12 -12.91
C ARG A 136 6.95 -2.18 -13.47
N ALA A 137 7.29 -2.78 -14.60
CA ALA A 137 6.46 -3.80 -15.23
C ALA A 137 6.29 -5.05 -14.35
N ASP A 138 7.38 -5.54 -13.74
CA ASP A 138 7.34 -6.72 -12.86
C ASP A 138 6.60 -6.44 -11.54
N ILE A 139 6.77 -5.25 -10.96
CA ILE A 139 6.05 -4.84 -9.75
C ILE A 139 4.56 -4.63 -10.05
N PHE A 140 4.22 -4.03 -11.19
CA PHE A 140 2.84 -3.91 -11.66
C PHE A 140 2.17 -5.28 -11.79
N ASP A 141 2.80 -6.22 -12.50
CA ASP A 141 2.30 -7.58 -12.66
C ASP A 141 2.12 -8.25 -11.30
N TYR A 142 3.12 -8.13 -10.42
CA TYR A 142 3.03 -8.68 -9.08
C TYR A 142 1.85 -8.14 -8.30
N ILE A 143 1.59 -6.82 -8.33
CA ILE A 143 0.47 -6.23 -7.57
C ILE A 143 -0.88 -6.62 -8.19
N GLU A 144 -1.05 -6.33 -9.49
CA GLU A 144 -2.35 -6.36 -10.16
C GLU A 144 -2.79 -7.75 -10.58
N VAL A 145 -1.84 -8.62 -10.95
CA VAL A 145 -2.13 -9.95 -11.50
C VAL A 145 -1.95 -11.03 -10.46
N PHE A 146 -0.89 -10.96 -9.64
CA PHE A 146 -0.58 -12.01 -8.68
C PHE A 146 -1.10 -11.73 -7.27
N TYR A 147 -0.61 -10.68 -6.60
CA TYR A 147 -0.85 -10.39 -5.19
C TYR A 147 -2.34 -10.22 -4.91
N ASN A 148 -2.99 -9.28 -5.60
CA ASN A 148 -4.40 -8.99 -5.36
C ASN A 148 -5.33 -10.14 -5.78
N ARG A 149 -5.03 -10.86 -6.87
CA ARG A 149 -5.97 -11.82 -7.49
C ARG A 149 -5.74 -13.27 -7.09
N ALA A 150 -4.49 -13.69 -6.86
CA ALA A 150 -4.12 -15.10 -6.77
C ALA A 150 -3.30 -15.47 -5.53
N ARG A 151 -2.55 -14.54 -4.93
CA ARG A 151 -1.69 -14.85 -3.78
C ARG A 151 -2.53 -15.22 -2.57
N ARG A 152 -2.25 -16.35 -1.94
CA ARG A 152 -2.96 -16.81 -0.74
C ARG A 152 -2.45 -16.09 0.50
N HIS A 153 -3.37 -15.64 1.36
CA HIS A 153 -3.06 -14.98 2.63
C HIS A 153 -3.54 -15.82 3.81
N SER A 154 -2.64 -16.20 4.71
CA SER A 154 -3.01 -16.94 5.94
C SER A 154 -4.00 -16.15 6.80
N HIS A 155 -3.85 -14.82 6.86
CA HIS A 155 -4.79 -13.93 7.54
C HIS A 155 -6.21 -13.96 6.96
N LEU A 156 -6.36 -14.30 5.67
CA LEU A 156 -7.64 -14.36 4.97
C LEU A 156 -8.15 -15.81 4.83
N GLY A 157 -7.73 -16.73 5.70
CA GLY A 157 -8.12 -18.13 5.59
C GLY A 157 -7.54 -18.84 4.35
N GLY A 158 -6.46 -18.31 3.77
CA GLY A 158 -5.77 -18.91 2.64
C GLY A 158 -6.37 -18.60 1.26
N VAL A 159 -7.27 -17.62 1.15
CA VAL A 159 -7.71 -17.07 -0.15
C VAL A 159 -6.94 -15.80 -0.53
N SER A 160 -7.15 -15.30 -1.75
CA SER A 160 -6.55 -14.04 -2.21
C SER A 160 -7.32 -12.82 -1.72
N PRO A 161 -6.69 -11.63 -1.67
CA PRO A 161 -7.34 -10.38 -1.29
C PRO A 161 -8.67 -10.15 -2.02
N GLN A 162 -8.68 -10.25 -3.36
CA GLN A 162 -9.91 -10.06 -4.12
C GLN A 162 -10.94 -11.16 -3.89
N ALA A 163 -10.54 -12.42 -3.70
CA ALA A 163 -11.48 -13.50 -3.43
C ALA A 163 -12.17 -13.30 -2.07
N PHE A 164 -11.41 -12.91 -1.04
CA PHE A 164 -11.94 -12.57 0.27
C PHE A 164 -12.92 -11.41 0.21
N GLU A 165 -12.54 -10.32 -0.47
CA GLU A 165 -13.36 -9.12 -0.58
C GLU A 165 -14.68 -9.41 -1.29
N ARG A 166 -14.66 -10.16 -2.40
CA ARG A 166 -15.87 -10.57 -3.13
C ARG A 166 -16.78 -11.47 -2.31
N ALA A 167 -16.23 -12.37 -1.50
CA ALA A 167 -17.02 -13.26 -0.65
C ALA A 167 -17.64 -12.54 0.56
N SER A 168 -17.17 -11.32 0.87
CA SER A 168 -17.62 -10.53 2.01
C SER A 168 -18.46 -9.31 1.60
N SER A 169 -18.78 -9.18 0.31
CA SER A 169 -19.61 -8.11 -0.27
C SER A 169 -21.06 -8.55 -0.42
#